data_AF-A0A0S3QUL1-F1
#
_entry.id   AF-A0A0S3QUL1-F1
#
_cell.length_a   1.000
_cell.length_b   1.000
_cell.length_c   1.000
_cell.angle_alpha   90.00
_cell.angle_beta   90.00
_cell.angle_gamma   90.00
#
_symmetry.space_group_name_H-M   'P 1'
#
loop_
_entity.id
_entity.type
_entity.pdbx_description
1 polymer ?
#
loop_
_entity_poly.entity_id
_entity_poly.type
_entity_poly.pdbx_seq_one_letter_code
_entity_poly.pdbx_strand_id
1 'polypeptide(L)'
;MVEYEKEKAVEKLKRLELELEKKLRIIGDAVKKKEEERKKKRELVRLLLEKGKSPLEVSKELDIPLSEVKLIAELSEKRPVS
;
A
#
# COMPACT_ATOMS: atom_id res chain seq x y z
N MET A 1 -41.73 20.17 19.15
CA MET A 1 -40.79 20.72 18.14
C MET A 1 -39.36 20.27 18.36
N VAL A 2 -38.81 20.37 19.58
CA VAL A 2 -37.40 20.01 19.88
C VAL A 2 -37.07 18.51 19.67
N GLU A 3 -37.98 17.59 19.94
CA GLU A 3 -37.77 16.15 19.70
C GLU A 3 -37.65 15.79 18.22
N TYR A 4 -38.47 16.41 17.37
CA TYR A 4 -38.45 16.20 15.92
C TYR A 4 -37.13 16.65 15.28
N GLU A 5 -36.54 17.75 15.77
CA GLU A 5 -35.23 18.22 15.32
C GLU A 5 -34.10 17.29 15.75
N LYS A 6 -34.19 16.70 16.96
CA LYS A 6 -33.24 15.70 17.44
C LYS A 6 -33.31 14.42 16.60
N GLU A 7 -34.50 13.93 16.27
CA GLU A 7 -34.66 12.75 15.41
C GLU A 7 -34.04 12.96 14.02
N LYS A 8 -34.27 14.11 13.39
CA LYS A 8 -33.63 14.47 12.11
C LYS A 8 -32.10 14.54 12.20
N ALA A 9 -31.57 15.06 13.31
CA ALA A 9 -30.12 15.11 13.53
C ALA A 9 -29.52 13.70 13.66
N VAL A 10 -30.18 12.80 14.40
CA VAL A 10 -29.77 11.40 14.54
C VAL A 10 -29.83 10.67 13.21
N GLU A 11 -30.86 10.88 12.39
CA GLU A 11 -30.96 10.26 11.08
C GLU A 11 -29.86 10.74 10.12
N LYS A 12 -29.51 12.03 10.16
CA LYS A 12 -28.37 12.57 9.41
C LYS A 12 -27.04 11.99 9.87
N LEU A 13 -26.82 11.85 11.18
CA LEU A 13 -25.61 11.23 11.73
C LEU A 13 -25.45 9.79 11.26
N LYS A 14 -26.52 8.98 11.33
CA LYS A 14 -26.52 7.59 10.83
C LYS A 14 -26.17 7.50 9.35
N ARG A 15 -26.68 8.41 8.52
CA ARG A 15 -26.34 8.46 7.08
C ARG A 15 -24.87 8.80 6.85
N LEU A 16 -24.34 9.76 7.62
CA LEU A 16 -22.93 10.14 7.53
C LEU A 16 -22.00 9.02 7.98
N GLU A 17 -22.32 8.32 9.06
CA GLU A 17 -21.56 7.13 9.51
C GLU A 17 -21.49 6.07 8.42
N LEU A 18 -22.63 5.73 7.81
CA LEU A 18 -22.69 4.75 6.72
C LEU A 18 -21.87 5.18 5.49
N GLU A 19 -21.90 6.47 5.15
CA GLU A 19 -21.10 6.99 4.03
C GLU A 19 -19.60 6.94 4.35
N LEU A 20 -19.23 7.22 5.61
CA LEU A 20 -17.85 7.18 6.08
C LEU A 20 -17.29 5.75 6.06
N GLU A 21 -18.07 4.77 6.51
CA GLU A 21 -17.70 3.35 6.42
C GLU A 21 -17.44 2.91 4.98
N LYS A 22 -18.30 3.31 4.04
CA LYS A 22 -18.11 3.01 2.62
C LYS A 22 -16.82 3.62 2.07
N LYS A 23 -16.54 4.89 2.40
CA LYS A 23 -15.32 5.58 2.00
C LYS A 23 -14.07 4.91 2.58
N LEU A 24 -14.10 4.55 3.86
CA LEU A 24 -13.01 3.84 4.53
C LEU A 24 -12.74 2.48 3.89
N ARG A 25 -13.78 1.75 3.49
CA ARG A 25 -13.62 0.47 2.78
C ARG A 25 -12.90 0.63 1.45
N ILE A 26 -13.31 1.61 0.63
CA ILE A 26 -12.69 1.90 -0.67
C ILE A 26 -11.22 2.28 -0.49
N ILE A 27 -10.92 3.14 0.49
CA ILE A 27 -9.54 3.53 0.81
C ILE A 27 -8.73 2.30 1.27
N GLY A 28 -9.29 1.48 2.15
CA GLY A 28 -8.65 0.26 2.64
C GLY A 28 -8.30 -0.71 1.51
N ASP A 29 -9.22 -0.95 0.58
CA ASP A 29 -8.99 -1.82 -0.58
C ASP A 29 -7.94 -1.24 -1.53
N ALA A 30 -7.95 0.09 -1.77
CA ALA A 30 -6.94 0.76 -2.58
C ALA A 30 -5.54 0.69 -1.95
N VAL A 31 -5.45 0.85 -0.63
CA VAL A 31 -4.20 0.71 0.13
C VAL A 31 -3.68 -0.72 0.04
N LYS A 32 -4.54 -1.73 0.23
CA LYS A 32 -4.18 -3.15 0.09
C LYS A 32 -3.62 -3.46 -1.29
N LYS A 33 -4.30 -3.05 -2.36
CA LYS A 33 -3.83 -3.25 -3.73
C LYS A 33 -2.45 -2.64 -3.96
N LYS A 34 -2.25 -1.38 -3.53
CA LYS A 34 -0.93 -0.72 -3.63
C LYS A 34 0.16 -1.45 -2.84
N GLU A 35 -0.17 -1.99 -1.67
CA GLU A 35 0.78 -2.76 -0.87
C GLU A 35 1.17 -4.08 -1.55
N GLU A 36 0.21 -4.80 -2.14
CA GLU A 36 0.48 -6.03 -2.91
C GLU A 36 1.34 -5.76 -4.14
N GLU A 37 1.07 -4.70 -4.90
CA GLU A 37 1.89 -4.29 -6.03
C GLU A 37 3.33 -3.96 -5.60
N ARG A 38 3.49 -3.24 -4.48
CA ARG A 38 4.82 -2.97 -3.90
C ARG A 38 5.54 -4.24 -3.47
N LYS A 39 4.84 -5.20 -2.86
CA LYS A 39 5.41 -6.50 -2.47
C LYS A 39 5.91 -7.27 -3.70
N LYS A 40 5.08 -7.39 -4.74
CA LYS A 40 5.44 -8.04 -6.00
C LYS A 40 6.66 -7.39 -6.66
N LYS A 41 6.69 -6.04 -6.72
CA LYS A 41 7.86 -5.32 -7.24
C LYS A 41 9.13 -5.61 -6.45
N ARG A 42 9.08 -5.59 -5.12
CA ARG A 42 10.24 -5.90 -4.25
C ARG A 42 10.75 -7.33 -4.44
N GLU A 43 9.82 -8.29 -4.54
CA GLU A 43 10.16 -9.69 -4.76
C GLU A 43 10.83 -9.88 -6.13
N LEU A 44 10.31 -9.22 -7.16
CA LEU A 44 10.89 -9.24 -8.49
C LEU A 44 12.30 -8.62 -8.52
N VAL A 45 12.49 -7.46 -7.87
CA VAL A 45 13.81 -6.84 -7.68
C VAL A 45 14.78 -7.83 -7.04
N ARG A 46 14.36 -8.47 -5.94
CA ARG A 46 15.18 -9.44 -5.23
C ARG A 46 15.57 -10.63 -6.12
N LEU A 47 14.60 -11.22 -6.82
CA LEU A 47 14.86 -12.34 -7.74
C LEU A 47 15.85 -11.96 -8.85
N LEU A 48 15.76 -10.75 -9.40
CA LEU A 48 16.67 -10.30 -10.45
C LEU A 48 18.10 -10.09 -9.91
N LEU A 49 18.23 -9.53 -8.71
CA LEU A 49 19.52 -9.39 -8.02
C LEU A 49 20.12 -10.76 -7.66
N GLU A 50 19.31 -11.70 -7.15
CA GLU A 50 19.75 -13.08 -6.84
C GLU A 50 20.20 -13.84 -8.11
N LYS A 51 19.62 -13.53 -9.28
CA LYS A 51 20.07 -14.04 -10.58
C LYS A 51 21.37 -13.39 -11.08
N GLY A 52 21.97 -12.48 -10.32
CA GLY A 52 23.22 -11.81 -10.64
C GLY A 52 23.08 -10.58 -11.53
N LYS A 53 21.86 -10.07 -11.78
CA LYS A 53 21.70 -8.79 -12.50
C LYS A 53 22.23 -7.65 -11.64
N SER A 54 22.88 -6.68 -12.27
CA SER A 54 23.32 -5.49 -11.57
C SER A 54 22.13 -4.61 -11.16
N PRO A 55 22.24 -3.84 -10.05
CA PRO A 55 21.19 -2.89 -9.66
C PRO A 55 20.80 -1.89 -10.74
N LEU A 56 21.74 -1.54 -11.63
CA LEU A 56 21.52 -0.65 -12.77
C LEU A 56 20.61 -1.30 -13.84
N GLU A 57 20.82 -2.59 -14.13
CA GLU A 57 19.97 -3.33 -15.06
C GLU A 57 18.57 -3.51 -14.50
N VAL A 58 18.45 -3.86 -13.21
CA VAL A 58 17.14 -4.01 -12.54
C VAL A 58 16.38 -2.68 -12.52
N SER A 59 17.07 -1.57 -12.26
CA SER A 59 16.48 -0.23 -12.31
C SER A 59 15.89 0.10 -13.68
N LYS A 60 16.61 -0.23 -14.77
CA LYS A 60 16.13 -0.02 -16.14
C LYS A 60 15.00 -0.98 -16.52
N GLU A 61 15.09 -2.24 -16.14
CA GLU A 61 14.11 -3.27 -16.51
C GLU A 61 12.76 -3.09 -15.84
N LEU A 62 12.78 -2.65 -14.58
CA LEU A 62 11.56 -2.46 -13.78
C LEU A 62 11.07 -1.00 -13.77
N ASP A 63 11.77 -0.11 -14.48
CA ASP A 63 11.50 1.33 -14.50
C ASP A 63 11.33 1.90 -13.08
N ILE A 64 12.29 1.59 -12.22
CA ILE A 64 12.32 2.09 -10.84
C ILE A 64 13.65 2.80 -10.54
N PRO A 65 13.64 3.81 -9.65
CA PRO A 65 14.86 4.50 -9.27
C PRO A 65 15.92 3.55 -8.72
N LEU A 66 17.18 3.76 -9.10
CA LEU A 66 18.31 2.98 -8.59
C LEU A 66 18.41 3.02 -7.05
N SER A 67 18.04 4.15 -6.44
CA SER A 67 17.96 4.29 -4.98
C SER A 67 16.98 3.30 -4.35
N GLU A 68 15.85 3.04 -5.00
CA GLU A 68 14.86 2.07 -4.54
C GLU A 68 15.37 0.63 -4.66
N VAL A 69 16.06 0.30 -5.75
CA VAL A 69 16.72 -1.01 -5.94
C VAL A 69 17.75 -1.27 -4.84
N LYS A 70 18.61 -0.28 -4.54
CA LYS A 70 19.63 -0.38 -3.48
C LYS A 70 19.00 -0.55 -2.10
N LEU A 71 17.95 0.20 -1.80
CA LEU A 71 17.23 0.08 -0.54
C LEU A 71 16.64 -1.33 -0.35
N ILE A 72 16.09 -1.92 -1.41
CA ILE A 72 15.55 -3.29 -1.37
C ILE A 72 16.67 -4.31 -1.15
N ALA A 73 17.82 -4.13 -1.80
CA ALA A 73 19.00 -4.98 -1.60
C ALA A 73 19.51 -4.93 -0.14
N GLU A 74 19.69 -3.73 0.42
CA GLU A 74 20.14 -3.54 1.81
C GLU A 74 19.18 -4.14 2.84
N LEU A 75 17.87 -4.02 2.61
CA LEU A 75 16.85 -4.62 3.46
C LEU A 75 16.81 -6.16 3.35
N SER A 76 17.28 -6.71 2.22
CA SER A 76 17.37 -8.15 2.01
C SER A 76 18.58 -8.76 2.71
N GLU A 77 19.73 -8.06 2.73
CA GLU A 77 20.95 -8.48 3.42
C GLU A 77 20.83 -8.43 4.95
N LYS A 78 20.00 -7.54 5.50
CA LYS A 78 19.77 -7.42 6.95
C LYS A 78 18.86 -8.51 7.55
N ARG A 79 18.47 -9.55 6.81
CA ARG A 79 17.80 -10.71 7.42
C ARG A 79 18.86 -11.64 8.01
N PRO A 80 19.01 -11.73 9.35
CA PRO A 80 19.83 -12.78 9.93
C PRO A 80 19.20 -14.12 9.53
N VAL A 81 20.03 -14.99 8.95
CA VAL A 81 19.72 -16.41 8.84
C VAL A 81 19.60 -16.90 10.28
N SER A 82 18.38 -17.21 10.73
CA SER A 82 18.13 -17.96 11.98
C SER A 82 17.82 -19.40 11.65
#